data_AF-A0A5C5R7X1-F1
#
_entry.id   AF-A0A5C5R7X1-F1
#
_cell.length_a   1.000
_cell.length_b   1.000
_cell.length_c   1.000
_cell.angle_alpha   90.00
_cell.angle_beta   90.00
_cell.angle_gamma   90.00
#
_symmetry.space_group_name_H-M   'P 1'
#
loop_
_entity.id
_entity.type
_entity.pdbx_description
1 polymer ?
#
loop_
_entity_poly.entity_id
_entity_poly.type
_entity_poly.pdbx_seq_one_letter_code
_entity_poly.pdbx_strand_id
1 'polypeptide(L)'
;MTAHYAEETLLTADAVHTMDPEARVVEAILVRGDRVVASGTIREVGSAAGTAARRVDLPGATVIPGLIESHVHPVYTGLTQDWVDCRSPLRGSIADIQGALRARLATPGWVRG
;
A
#
# COMPACT_ATOMS: atom_id res chain seq x y z
N MET A 1 -28.24 5.59 8.93
CA MET A 1 -27.41 4.75 8.03
C MET A 1 -27.19 5.60 6.78
N THR A 2 -26.22 6.51 6.86
CA THR A 2 -26.22 7.75 6.09
C THR A 2 -24.86 7.94 5.41
N ALA A 3 -24.90 8.16 4.09
CA ALA A 3 -23.96 8.95 3.29
C ALA A 3 -22.56 8.45 2.86
N HIS A 4 -22.15 7.19 3.03
CA HIS A 4 -20.86 6.74 2.44
C HIS A 4 -20.91 6.46 0.92
N TYR A 5 -22.10 6.44 0.31
CA TYR A 5 -22.28 6.19 -1.13
C TYR A 5 -22.33 7.46 -2.00
N ALA A 6 -22.25 8.66 -1.40
CA ALA A 6 -22.36 9.93 -2.13
C ALA A 6 -21.01 10.48 -2.61
N GLU A 7 -19.90 10.00 -2.05
CA GLU A 7 -18.56 10.47 -2.42
C GLU A 7 -18.12 9.79 -3.73
N GLU A 8 -17.98 10.60 -4.77
CA GLU A 8 -17.41 10.19 -6.05
C GLU A 8 -15.96 10.70 -6.15
N THR A 9 -15.05 9.83 -6.60
CA THR A 9 -13.68 10.21 -6.94
C THR A 9 -13.38 9.81 -8.38
N LEU A 10 -13.11 10.80 -9.23
CA LEU A 10 -12.53 10.61 -10.55
C LEU A 10 -11.01 10.67 -10.42
N LEU A 11 -10.35 9.56 -10.74
CA LEU A 11 -8.89 9.45 -10.75
C LEU A 11 -8.39 9.36 -12.19
N THR A 12 -7.37 10.15 -12.53
CA THR A 12 -6.67 10.14 -13.83
C THR A 12 -5.18 9.89 -13.64
N ALA A 13 -4.56 9.14 -14.55
CA ALA A 13 -3.13 8.84 -14.56
C ALA A 13 -2.67 8.48 -15.99
N ASP A 14 -1.35 8.47 -16.22
CA ASP A 14 -0.77 8.08 -17.53
C ASP A 14 -1.09 6.62 -17.89
N ALA A 15 -1.15 5.75 -16.87
CA ALA A 15 -1.54 4.36 -17.04
C ALA A 15 -2.32 3.85 -15.84
N VAL A 16 -3.50 3.28 -16.07
CA VAL A 16 -4.28 2.55 -15.07
C VAL A 16 -4.45 1.11 -15.54
N HIS A 17 -3.74 0.18 -14.90
CA HIS A 17 -3.90 -1.25 -15.15
C HIS A 17 -5.14 -1.75 -14.39
N THR A 18 -6.12 -2.28 -15.12
CA THR A 18 -7.35 -2.81 -14.50
C THR A 18 -7.20 -4.26 -14.01
N MET A 19 -6.24 -4.99 -14.59
CA MET A 19 -6.05 -6.43 -14.40
C MET A 19 -7.34 -7.25 -14.68
N ASP A 20 -8.22 -6.72 -15.53
CA ASP A 20 -9.34 -7.49 -16.06
C ASP A 20 -8.84 -8.53 -17.09
N PRO A 21 -9.68 -9.50 -17.49
CA PRO A 21 -9.27 -10.56 -18.43
C PRO A 21 -8.78 -10.05 -19.79
N GLU A 22 -9.12 -8.81 -20.17
CA GLU A 22 -8.67 -8.18 -21.42
C GLU A 22 -7.32 -7.45 -21.24
N ALA A 23 -6.77 -7.43 -20.02
CA ALA A 23 -5.52 -6.78 -19.66
C ALA A 23 -5.47 -5.29 -20.07
N ARG A 24 -6.60 -4.59 -19.94
CA ARG A 24 -6.72 -3.19 -20.36
C ARG A 24 -5.82 -2.27 -19.54
N VAL A 25 -5.22 -1.30 -20.24
CA VAL A 25 -4.58 -0.12 -19.67
C VAL A 25 -5.41 1.08 -20.09
N VAL A 26 -5.94 1.81 -19.11
CA VAL A 26 -6.84 2.95 -19.32
C VAL A 26 -6.26 4.22 -18.70
N GLU A 27 -6.93 5.35 -18.88
CA GLU A 27 -6.43 6.66 -18.42
C GLU A 27 -7.15 7.14 -17.16
N ALA A 28 -8.35 6.60 -16.88
CA ALA A 28 -9.19 7.06 -15.79
C ALA A 28 -10.04 5.94 -15.16
N ILE A 29 -10.36 6.12 -13.87
CA ILE A 29 -11.37 5.34 -13.14
C ILE A 29 -12.28 6.26 -12.34
N LEU A 30 -13.55 5.88 -12.21
CA LEU A 30 -14.51 6.52 -11.32
C LEU A 30 -14.81 5.59 -10.15
N VAL A 31 -14.58 6.07 -8.94
CA VAL A 31 -14.88 5.38 -7.69
C VAL A 31 -16.11 6.02 -7.05
N ARG A 32 -17.07 5.21 -6.60
CA ARG A 32 -18.20 5.62 -5.78
C ARG A 32 -18.15 4.83 -4.47
N GLY A 33 -17.95 5.52 -3.35
CA GLY A 33 -17.73 4.86 -2.07
C GLY A 33 -16.54 3.89 -2.13
N ASP A 34 -16.81 2.59 -2.07
CA ASP A 34 -15.83 1.50 -2.04
C ASP A 34 -15.67 0.75 -3.38
N ARG A 35 -16.30 1.23 -4.48
CA ARG A 35 -16.34 0.51 -5.76
C ARG A 35 -15.88 1.36 -6.93
N VAL A 36 -15.11 0.75 -7.83
CA VAL A 36 -14.90 1.26 -9.18
C VAL A 36 -16.16 1.01 -9.99
N VAL A 37 -16.75 2.06 -10.55
CA VAL A 37 -18.01 2.00 -11.31
C VAL A 37 -17.83 2.32 -12.81
N ALA A 38 -16.69 2.88 -13.18
CA ALA A 38 -16.31 3.09 -14.57
C ALA A 38 -14.77 3.14 -14.70
N SER A 39 -14.28 2.78 -15.88
CA SER A 39 -12.87 2.77 -16.26
C SER A 39 -12.76 2.97 -17.78
N GLY A 40 -11.81 3.76 -18.27
CA GLY A 40 -11.71 4.07 -19.70
C GLY A 40 -10.86 5.32 -19.97
N THR A 41 -11.13 6.00 -21.08
CA THR A 41 -10.48 7.27 -21.38
C THR A 41 -10.92 8.37 -20.40
N ILE A 42 -10.11 9.42 -20.24
CA ILE A 42 -10.45 10.58 -19.40
C ILE A 42 -11.83 11.16 -19.80
N ARG A 43 -12.11 11.22 -21.11
CA ARG A 43 -13.37 11.75 -21.65
C ARG A 43 -14.57 10.88 -21.27
N GLU A 44 -14.47 9.56 -21.45
CA GLU A 44 -15.56 8.62 -21.15
C GLU A 44 -15.92 8.65 -19.67
N VAL A 45 -14.92 8.49 -18.82
CA VAL A 45 -15.12 8.41 -17.37
C VAL A 45 -15.50 9.76 -16.80
N GLY A 46 -14.91 10.85 -17.31
CA GLY A 46 -15.22 12.22 -16.90
C GLY A 46 -16.68 12.61 -17.18
N SER A 47 -17.29 12.09 -18.25
CA SER A 47 -18.71 12.30 -18.56
C SER A 47 -19.66 11.57 -17.61
N ALA A 48 -19.21 10.50 -16.97
CA ALA A 48 -19.97 9.72 -16.01
C ALA A 48 -19.83 10.22 -14.56
N ALA A 49 -18.85 11.08 -14.30
CA ALA A 49 -18.61 11.68 -13.00
C ALA A 49 -19.55 12.86 -12.75
N GLY A 50 -20.12 12.91 -11.54
CA GLY A 50 -20.92 14.03 -11.08
C GLY A 50 -20.11 15.32 -10.97
N THR A 51 -20.82 16.46 -10.97
CA THR A 51 -20.20 17.77 -10.86
C THR A 51 -19.43 17.94 -9.54
N ALA A 52 -19.94 17.35 -8.45
CA ALA A 52 -19.33 17.35 -7.12
C ALA A 52 -18.22 16.30 -6.92
N ALA A 53 -17.91 15.48 -7.93
CA ALA A 53 -16.89 14.45 -7.79
C ALA A 53 -15.52 15.07 -7.46
N ARG A 54 -14.84 14.49 -6.47
CA ARG A 54 -13.43 14.79 -6.17
C ARG A 54 -12.60 14.35 -7.37
N ARG A 55 -11.75 15.24 -7.87
CA ARG A 55 -10.85 14.96 -9.00
C ARG A 55 -9.43 14.82 -8.49
N VAL A 56 -8.78 13.71 -8.84
CA VAL A 56 -7.40 13.39 -8.46
C VAL A 56 -6.62 13.10 -9.73
N ASP A 57 -5.69 13.98 -10.07
CA ASP A 57 -4.83 13.83 -11.24
C ASP A 57 -3.43 13.40 -10.81
N LEU A 58 -2.89 12.35 -11.44
CA LEU A 58 -1.63 11.69 -11.11
C LEU A 58 -0.71 11.63 -12.35
N PRO A 59 -0.20 12.78 -12.81
CA PRO A 59 0.64 12.83 -14.01
C PRO A 59 1.94 12.04 -13.82
N GLY A 60 2.32 11.26 -14.84
CA GLY A 60 3.51 10.40 -14.79
C GLY A 60 3.36 9.14 -13.92
N ALA A 61 2.20 8.93 -13.30
CA ALA A 61 1.98 7.79 -12.41
C ALA A 61 1.38 6.59 -13.15
N THR A 62 1.64 5.40 -12.61
CA THR A 62 0.94 4.17 -12.96
C THR A 62 0.09 3.74 -11.78
N VAL A 63 -1.20 3.54 -12.02
CA VAL A 63 -2.16 3.02 -11.05
C VAL A 63 -2.40 1.55 -11.34
N ILE A 64 -2.37 0.75 -10.27
CA ILE A 64 -2.61 -0.69 -10.30
C ILE A 64 -3.67 -1.04 -9.23
N PRO A 65 -4.31 -2.23 -9.30
CA PRO A 65 -5.11 -2.71 -8.20
C PRO A 65 -4.25 -2.80 -6.93
N GLY A 66 -4.88 -2.58 -5.77
CA GLY A 66 -4.19 -2.77 -4.49
C GLY A 66 -3.57 -4.17 -4.40
N LEU A 67 -2.36 -4.25 -3.85
CA LEU A 67 -1.67 -5.53 -3.69
C LEU A 67 -2.48 -6.44 -2.76
N ILE A 68 -2.68 -7.69 -3.19
CA ILE A 68 -3.33 -8.73 -2.39
C ILE A 68 -2.25 -9.60 -1.77
N GLU A 69 -2.04 -9.43 -0.47
CA GLU A 69 -1.19 -10.31 0.34
C GLU A 69 -2.00 -11.56 0.74
N SER A 70 -1.60 -12.73 0.24
CA SER A 70 -2.33 -13.97 0.46
C SER A 70 -1.90 -14.70 1.73
N HIS A 71 -0.68 -14.45 2.22
CA HIS A 71 -0.16 -15.09 3.43
C HIS A 71 0.95 -14.26 4.09
N VAL A 72 0.65 -13.68 5.25
CA VAL A 72 1.62 -12.98 6.08
C VAL A 72 1.40 -13.27 7.56
N HIS A 73 2.45 -13.11 8.37
CA HIS A 73 2.39 -13.13 9.83
C HIS A 73 2.53 -11.70 10.38
N PRO A 74 1.46 -10.88 10.43
CA PRO A 74 1.58 -9.47 10.76
C PRO A 74 1.99 -9.24 12.22
N VAL A 75 1.47 -10.06 13.13
CA VAL A 75 1.87 -10.02 14.56
C VAL A 75 3.35 -10.37 14.71
N TYR A 76 3.83 -11.41 14.02
CA TYR A 76 5.23 -11.79 14.08
C TYR A 76 6.12 -10.68 13.50
N THR A 77 5.71 -10.08 12.38
CA THR A 77 6.41 -8.95 11.75
C THR A 77 6.55 -7.78 12.72
N GLY A 78 5.48 -7.43 13.44
CA GLY A 78 5.51 -6.38 14.46
C GLY A 78 6.42 -6.74 15.64
N LEU A 79 6.34 -7.99 16.14
CA LEU A 79 7.17 -8.46 17.24
C LEU A 79 8.66 -8.47 16.92
N THR A 80 9.04 -8.74 15.67
CA THR A 80 10.45 -8.78 15.24
C THR A 80 11.04 -7.42 14.94
N GLN A 81 10.26 -6.34 14.85
CA GLN A 81 10.80 -4.99 14.64
C GLN A 81 11.71 -4.54 15.80
N ASP A 82 11.43 -5.03 17.01
CA ASP A 82 12.19 -4.68 18.22
C ASP A 82 13.37 -5.61 18.50
N TRP A 83 13.60 -6.62 17.66
CA TRP A 83 14.68 -7.59 17.85
C TRP A 83 16.02 -6.98 17.46
N VAL A 84 17.07 -7.40 18.17
CA VAL A 84 18.44 -7.00 17.84
C VAL A 84 18.84 -7.70 16.55
N ASP A 85 19.16 -6.93 15.50
CA ASP A 85 19.64 -7.53 14.25
C ASP A 85 21.04 -8.16 14.44
N CYS A 86 21.05 -9.49 14.48
CA CYS A 86 22.25 -10.32 14.64
C CYS A 86 22.79 -10.86 13.31
N ARG A 87 22.26 -10.42 12.16
CA ARG A 87 22.61 -10.98 10.84
C ARG A 87 24.02 -10.57 10.39
N SER A 88 24.64 -11.42 9.58
CA SER A 88 25.82 -11.09 8.77
C SER A 88 25.39 -10.33 7.50
N PRO A 89 26.17 -9.39 6.97
CA PRO A 89 27.51 -8.97 7.43
C PRO A 89 27.49 -7.89 8.52
N LEU A 90 26.31 -7.45 8.97
CA LEU A 90 26.16 -6.38 9.95
C LEU A 90 26.87 -6.69 11.29
N ARG A 91 26.93 -7.97 11.68
CA ARG A 91 27.73 -8.47 12.79
C ARG A 91 28.78 -9.45 12.26
N GLY A 92 30.04 -9.05 12.30
CA GLY A 92 31.16 -9.82 11.73
C GLY A 92 31.74 -10.86 12.69
N SER A 93 31.40 -10.78 13.97
CA SER A 93 31.91 -11.68 15.01
C SER A 93 30.86 -11.95 16.09
N ILE A 94 31.10 -12.99 16.89
CA ILE A 94 30.30 -13.28 18.09
C ILE A 94 30.33 -12.09 19.05
N ALA A 95 31.47 -11.41 19.17
CA ALA A 95 31.62 -10.24 20.02
C ALA A 95 30.69 -9.09 19.59
N ASP A 96 30.50 -8.88 18.27
CA ASP A 96 29.60 -7.86 17.75
C ASP A 96 28.13 -8.18 18.08
N ILE A 97 27.73 -9.44 17.95
CA ILE A 97 26.38 -9.91 18.31
C ILE A 97 26.14 -9.68 19.80
N GLN A 98 27.08 -10.11 20.65
CA GLN A 98 26.99 -9.92 22.09
C GLN A 98 26.93 -8.44 22.48
N GLY A 99 27.73 -7.58 21.83
CA GLY A 99 27.71 -6.14 22.05
C GLY A 99 26.34 -5.53 21.73
N ALA A 100 25.76 -5.90 20.58
CA ALA A 100 24.44 -5.42 20.16
C ALA A 100 23.32 -5.87 21.12
N LEU A 101 23.33 -7.13 21.56
CA LEU A 101 22.36 -7.66 22.53
C LEU A 101 22.47 -6.94 23.88
N ARG A 102 23.70 -6.68 24.35
CA ARG A 102 23.93 -5.94 25.61
C ARG A 102 23.48 -4.48 25.52
N ALA A 103 23.69 -3.82 24.39
CA ALA A 103 23.27 -2.43 24.19
C ALA A 103 21.74 -2.25 24.25
N ARG A 104 20.96 -3.30 23.97
CA ARG A 104 19.50 -3.28 24.05
C ARG A 104 18.95 -3.36 25.49
N LEU A 105 19.74 -3.84 26.45
CA LEU A 105 19.36 -3.98 27.86
C LEU A 105 19.37 -2.63 28.57
N ALA A 106 18.31 -1.84 28.41
CA ALA A 106 18.10 -0.61 29.18
C ALA A 106 17.35 -0.86 30.52
N THR A 107 16.63 -1.99 30.62
CA THR A 107 15.86 -2.40 31.81
C THR A 107 15.93 -3.93 31.98
N PRO A 108 15.68 -4.48 33.19
CA PRO A 108 15.62 -5.93 33.39
C PRO A 108 14.55 -6.58 32.49
N GLY A 109 14.93 -7.61 31.73
CA GLY A 109 13.98 -8.33 30.87
C GLY A 109 14.64 -9.25 29.84
N TRP A 110 13.80 -9.88 29.01
CA TRP A 110 14.25 -10.71 27.89
C TRP A 110 14.72 -9.85 26.72
N VAL A 111 15.87 -10.19 26.16
CA VAL A 111 16.34 -9.67 24.86
C VAL A 111 16.06 -10.71 23.79
N ARG A 112 15.57 -10.24 22.63
CA ARG A 112 15.34 -11.06 21.44
C ARG A 112 16.21 -10.51 20.31
N GLY A 113 16.77 -11.39 19.50
CA GLY A 113 17.69 -11.06 18.40
C GLY A 113 17.90 -12.25 17.49
#